data_AF-A0A955DME6-F1
#
_entry.id   AF-A0A955DME6-F1
#
_cell.length_a   1.000
_cell.length_b   1.000
_cell.length_c   1.000
_cell.angle_alpha   90.00
_cell.angle_beta   90.00
_cell.angle_gamma   90.00
#
_symmetry.space_group_name_H-M   'P 1'
#
loop_
_entity.id
_entity.type
_entity.pdbx_description
1 polymer ?
#
loop_
_entity_poly.entity_id
_entity_poly.type
_entity_poly.pdbx_seq_one_letter_code
_entity_poly.pdbx_strand_id
1 'polypeptide(L)'
;DDERHTAVYLDPQTLLPYRIELFGPEGTVVASSQLRRFRRVSQRGVLVLNQPFVPSLMDIDFDNGAASLRIALSDPDSNSDDQPIDVVFDREALAASIQPDRVIELESSD
;
A
#
# COMPACT_ATOMS: atom_id res chain seq x y z
N ASP A 1 23.07 19.76 5.34
CA ASP A 1 22.18 19.33 4.25
C ASP A 1 21.65 17.92 4.46
N ASP A 2 21.05 17.64 5.62
CA ASP A 2 20.42 16.34 5.92
C ASP A 2 18.90 16.54 5.98
N GLU A 3 18.26 16.83 4.84
CA GLU A 3 16.81 16.79 4.75
C GLU A 3 16.35 15.32 4.69
N ARG A 4 16.07 14.74 5.86
CA ARG A 4 15.45 13.42 5.93
C ARG A 4 13.97 13.54 5.66
N HIS A 5 13.57 13.31 4.41
CA HIS A 5 12.15 13.31 4.01
C HIS A 5 11.43 11.99 4.36
N THR A 6 12.18 10.89 4.50
CA THR A 6 11.62 9.56 4.76
C THR A 6 12.60 8.68 5.51
N ALA A 7 12.12 7.91 6.49
CA ALA A 7 12.87 6.83 7.12
C ALA A 7 12.17 5.49 6.89
N VAL A 8 12.95 4.48 6.50
CA VAL A 8 12.47 3.10 6.33
C VAL A 8 13.19 2.21 7.34
N TYR A 9 12.41 1.51 8.15
CA TYR A 9 12.92 0.64 9.19
C TYR A 9 12.81 -0.82 8.74
N LEU A 10 13.95 -1.51 8.71
CA LEU A 10 14.07 -2.87 8.25
C LEU A 10 14.27 -3.84 9.42
N ASP A 11 13.64 -5.01 9.34
CA ASP A 11 13.94 -6.12 10.24
C ASP A 11 15.36 -6.64 9.91
N PRO A 12 16.28 -6.74 10.88
CA PRO A 12 17.69 -7.04 10.60
C PRO A 12 17.92 -8.49 10.15
N GLN A 13 16.96 -9.40 10.36
CA GLN A 13 17.09 -10.81 9.99
C GLN A 13 16.54 -11.05 8.58
N THR A 14 15.38 -10.46 8.28
CA THR A 14 14.66 -10.67 7.02
C THR A 14 14.91 -9.59 5.98
N LEU A 15 15.46 -8.44 6.41
CA LEU A 15 15.60 -7.20 5.64
C LEU A 15 14.26 -6.66 5.10
N LEU A 16 13.14 -7.15 5.62
CA LEU A 16 11.81 -6.67 5.24
C LEU A 16 11.49 -5.37 5.98
N PRO A 17 10.86 -4.39 5.31
CA PRO A 17 10.47 -3.15 5.96
C PRO A 17 9.31 -3.40 6.92
N TYR A 18 9.40 -2.97 8.17
CA TYR A 18 8.29 -3.08 9.13
C TYR A 18 7.62 -1.74 9.44
N ARG A 19 8.30 -0.62 9.18
CA ARG A 19 7.79 0.74 9.43
C ARG A 19 8.37 1.73 8.42
N ILE A 20 7.55 2.70 8.02
CA ILE A 20 7.97 3.86 7.25
C ILE A 20 7.52 5.10 8.00
N GLU A 21 8.39 6.12 8.07
CA GLU A 21 8.05 7.43 8.59
C GLU A 21 8.27 8.50 7.53
N LEU A 22 7.32 9.42 7.42
CA LEU A 22 7.41 10.61 6.60
C LEU A 22 7.60 11.82 7.51
N PHE A 23 8.55 12.67 7.15
CA PHE A 23 8.88 13.86 7.92
C PHE A 23 8.42 15.12 7.17
N GLY A 24 7.84 16.05 7.91
CA GLY A 24 7.56 17.39 7.41
C GLY A 24 8.84 18.24 7.31
N PRO A 25 8.74 19.46 6.76
CA PRO A 25 9.88 20.36 6.57
C PRO A 25 10.66 20.67 7.86
N GLU A 26 9.96 20.68 9.00
CA GLU A 26 10.52 20.94 10.33
C GLU A 26 11.15 19.69 10.98
N GLY A 27 11.20 18.56 10.28
CA GLY A 27 11.73 17.30 10.81
C GLY A 27 10.77 16.57 11.77
N THR A 28 9.50 17.00 11.84
CA THR A 28 8.45 16.31 12.61
C THR A 28 7.86 15.17 11.81
N VAL A 29 7.52 14.05 12.46
CA VAL A 29 6.82 12.95 11.79
C VAL A 29 5.40 13.39 11.47
N VAL A 30 5.03 13.38 10.20
CA VAL A 30 3.68 13.72 9.71
C VAL A 30 2.86 12.47 9.40
N ALA A 31 3.53 11.35 9.13
CA ALA A 31 2.89 10.06 8.98
C ALA A 31 3.83 8.93 9.41
N SER A 32 3.27 7.90 10.03
CA SER A 32 4.00 6.67 10.35
C SER A 32 3.19 5.46 9.90
N SER A 33 3.86 4.39 9.49
CA SER A 33 3.19 3.17 9.05
C SER A 33 3.66 1.92 9.79
N GLN A 34 2.80 0.91 9.85
CA GLN A 34 3.11 -0.43 10.29
C GLN A 34 2.82 -1.41 9.15
N LEU A 35 3.85 -2.10 8.68
CA LEU A 35 3.79 -3.05 7.58
C LEU A 35 3.65 -4.46 8.14
N ARG A 36 2.57 -5.14 7.78
CA ARG A 36 2.20 -6.43 8.36
C ARG A 36 1.78 -7.42 7.28
N ARG A 37 1.80 -8.71 7.64
CA ARG A 37 1.29 -9.82 6.82
C ARG A 37 1.94 -9.86 5.43
N PHE A 38 3.20 -10.24 5.38
CA PHE A 38 3.92 -10.34 4.11
C PHE A 38 3.48 -11.58 3.33
N ARG A 39 3.26 -11.40 2.03
CA ARG A 39 2.96 -12.49 1.09
C ARG A 39 3.98 -12.50 -0.05
N ARG A 40 4.29 -13.69 -0.55
CA ARG A 40 5.06 -13.84 -1.78
C ARG A 40 4.20 -13.41 -2.95
N VAL A 41 4.80 -12.69 -3.89
CA VAL A 41 4.15 -12.32 -5.15
C VAL A 41 5.05 -12.68 -6.32
N SER A 42 4.42 -13.14 -7.39
CA SER A 42 5.10 -13.44 -8.64
C SER A 42 5.30 -12.14 -9.41
N GLN A 43 6.55 -11.82 -9.77
CA GLN A 43 6.89 -10.63 -10.55
C GLN A 43 6.81 -10.95 -12.04
N ARG A 44 6.12 -10.10 -12.81
CA ARG A 44 5.98 -10.25 -14.26
C ARG A 44 7.36 -10.30 -14.95
N GLY A 45 7.55 -11.31 -15.80
CA GLY A 45 8.62 -11.33 -16.82
C GLY A 45 10.05 -11.57 -16.31
N VAL A 46 10.24 -11.92 -15.04
CA VAL A 46 11.58 -12.23 -14.50
C VAL A 46 11.52 -13.51 -13.67
N LEU A 47 12.33 -14.49 -14.03
CA LEU A 47 12.70 -15.61 -13.16
C LEU A 47 13.56 -15.04 -12.02
N VAL A 48 12.91 -14.46 -11.01
CA VAL A 48 13.61 -14.05 -9.79
C VAL A 48 13.74 -15.29 -8.92
N LEU A 49 14.97 -15.79 -8.75
CA LEU A 49 15.27 -16.95 -7.90
C LEU A 49 14.78 -16.77 -6.45
N ASN A 50 14.51 -15.52 -6.03
CA ASN A 50 13.87 -15.16 -4.79
C ASN A 50 12.59 -14.36 -5.08
N GLN A 51 11.42 -15.00 -4.99
CA GLN A 51 10.13 -14.31 -5.14
C GLN A 51 10.02 -13.13 -4.15
N PRO A 52 9.69 -11.91 -4.60
CA PRO A 52 9.58 -10.75 -3.73
C PRO A 52 8.42 -10.92 -2.73
N PHE A 53 8.60 -10.36 -1.54
CA PHE A 53 7.56 -10.29 -0.51
C PHE A 53 6.98 -8.88 -0.45
N VAL A 54 5.66 -8.77 -0.42
CA VAL A 54 4.96 -7.50 -0.24
C VAL A 54 4.08 -7.56 1.01
N PRO A 55 3.96 -6.47 1.77
CA PRO A 55 3.01 -6.42 2.88
C PRO A 55 1.59 -6.44 2.31
N SER A 56 0.75 -7.35 2.81
CA SER A 56 -0.66 -7.41 2.44
C SER A 56 -1.52 -6.50 3.33
N LEU A 57 -0.93 -5.93 4.38
CA LEU A 57 -1.59 -5.01 5.29
C LEU A 57 -0.63 -3.87 5.66
N MET A 58 -1.12 -2.65 5.54
CA MET A 58 -0.42 -1.45 5.97
C MET A 58 -1.39 -0.58 6.77
N ASP A 59 -1.01 -0.23 7.98
CA ASP A 59 -1.72 0.76 8.80
C ASP A 59 -0.87 2.03 8.79
N ILE A 60 -1.49 3.17 8.53
CA ILE A 60 -0.85 4.48 8.46
C ILE A 60 -1.56 5.39 9.45
N ASP A 61 -0.80 6.02 10.34
CA ASP A 61 -1.27 7.05 11.24
C ASP A 61 -0.71 8.40 10.80
N PHE A 62 -1.58 9.38 10.62
CA PHE A 62 -1.24 10.76 10.22
C PHE A 62 -1.33 11.70 11.42
N ASP A 63 -0.53 12.77 11.41
CA ASP A 63 -0.60 13.89 12.36
C ASP A 63 -0.66 13.42 13.83
N ASN A 64 0.17 12.43 14.19
CA ASN A 64 0.21 11.80 15.52
C ASN A 64 -1.09 11.11 15.97
N GLY A 65 -1.85 10.55 15.02
CA GLY A 65 -3.05 9.76 15.28
C GLY A 65 -4.37 10.51 15.12
N ALA A 66 -4.35 11.73 14.58
CA ALA A 66 -5.58 12.47 14.26
C ALA A 66 -6.40 11.79 13.15
N ALA A 67 -5.73 11.08 12.24
CA ALA A 67 -6.35 10.25 11.22
C ALA A 67 -5.57 8.95 11.04
N SER A 68 -6.28 7.89 10.67
CA SER A 68 -5.66 6.60 10.33
C SER A 68 -6.21 6.05 9.03
N LEU A 69 -5.36 5.35 8.28
CA LEU A 69 -5.70 4.66 7.04
C LEU A 69 -5.20 3.22 7.13
N ARG A 70 -6.10 2.26 6.85
CA ARG A 70 -5.73 0.86 6.70
C ARG A 70 -5.84 0.45 5.23
N ILE A 71 -4.74 0.01 4.66
CA ILE A 71 -4.66 -0.55 3.31
C ILE A 71 -4.50 -2.06 3.43
N ALA A 72 -5.48 -2.80 2.92
CA ALA A 72 -5.41 -4.26 2.80
C ALA A 72 -5.31 -4.63 1.32
N LEU A 73 -4.22 -5.30 0.93
CA LEU A 73 -4.04 -5.81 -0.42
C LEU A 73 -4.58 -7.25 -0.48
N SER A 74 -5.75 -7.41 -1.07
CA SER A 74 -6.32 -8.71 -1.42
C SER A 74 -6.32 -8.87 -2.94
N ASP A 75 -6.01 -10.07 -3.41
CA ASP A 75 -6.24 -10.45 -4.79
C ASP A 75 -7.31 -11.55 -4.77
N PRO A 76 -8.56 -11.27 -5.17
CA PRO A 76 -9.65 -12.24 -5.14
C PRO A 76 -9.46 -13.36 -6.17
N ASP A 77 -8.63 -13.14 -7.20
CA ASP A 77 -8.41 -14.05 -8.30
C ASP A 77 -7.12 -14.90 -8.10
N SER A 78 -6.48 -14.81 -6.93
CA SER A 78 -5.22 -15.52 -6.63
C SER A 78 -5.35 -17.06 -6.55
N ASN A 79 -6.46 -17.62 -7.00
CA ASN A 79 -6.61 -19.04 -7.31
C ASN A 79 -5.98 -19.43 -8.66
N SER A 80 -5.60 -18.45 -9.50
CA SER A 80 -4.86 -18.74 -10.73
C SER A 80 -3.37 -18.89 -10.42
N ASP A 81 -2.89 -20.12 -10.49
CA ASP A 81 -1.49 -20.51 -10.53
C ASP A 81 -0.57 -19.44 -11.12
N ASP A 82 0.16 -18.69 -10.29
CA ASP A 82 1.39 -17.94 -10.57
C ASP A 82 1.48 -17.05 -11.84
N GLN A 83 0.40 -16.85 -12.59
CA GLN A 83 0.43 -16.09 -13.84
C GLN A 83 0.09 -14.62 -13.57
N PRO A 84 0.93 -13.67 -14.03
CA PRO A 84 0.60 -12.25 -13.98
C PRO A 84 -0.73 -12.00 -14.70
N ILE A 85 -1.69 -11.38 -14.02
CA ILE A 85 -2.93 -10.90 -14.65
C ILE A 85 -2.56 -9.69 -15.52
N ASP A 86 -2.81 -9.76 -16.82
CA ASP A 86 -2.68 -8.61 -17.72
C ASP A 86 -3.86 -7.65 -17.45
N VAL A 87 -3.63 -6.68 -16.56
CA VAL A 87 -4.55 -5.56 -16.38
C VAL A 87 -4.36 -4.57 -17.51
N VAL A 88 -5.25 -4.60 -18.50
CA VAL A 88 -5.35 -3.53 -19.49
C VAL A 88 -6.06 -2.36 -18.83
N PHE A 89 -5.35 -1.25 -18.62
CA PHE A 89 -6.00 -0.01 -18.20
C PHE A 89 -6.79 0.57 -19.38
N ASP A 90 -8.07 0.25 -19.43
CA ASP A 90 -9.01 0.81 -20.39
C ASP A 90 -9.67 2.06 -19.80
N ARG A 91 -9.18 3.23 -20.26
CA ARG A 91 -9.71 4.53 -19.85
C ARG A 91 -11.18 4.71 -20.23
N GLU A 92 -11.62 4.15 -21.36
CA GLU A 92 -13.00 4.28 -21.83
C GLU A 92 -13.94 3.44 -20.96
N ALA A 93 -13.52 2.22 -20.61
CA ALA A 93 -14.23 1.39 -19.64
C ALA A 93 -14.30 2.04 -18.25
N LEU A 94 -13.22 2.67 -17.78
CA LEU A 94 -13.20 3.41 -16.51
C LEU A 94 -14.17 4.60 -16.55
N ALA A 95 -14.12 5.41 -17.62
CA ALA A 95 -15.01 6.56 -17.78
C ALA A 95 -16.50 6.15 -17.85
N ALA A 96 -16.80 5.01 -18.47
CA ALA A 96 -18.15 4.46 -18.53
C ALA A 96 -18.64 3.89 -17.17
N SER A 97 -17.73 3.50 -16.28
CA SER A 97 -18.06 2.96 -14.95
C SER A 97 -18.38 4.04 -13.90
N ILE A 98 -18.00 5.29 -14.16
CA ILE A 98 -18.32 6.42 -13.30
C ILE A 98 -19.77 6.81 -13.55
N GLN A 99 -20.68 6.37 -12.68
CA GLN A 99 -22.07 6.84 -12.67
C GLN A 99 -22.09 8.25 -12.04
N PRO A 100 -22.44 9.32 -12.80
CA PRO A 100 -22.31 10.69 -12.34
C PRO A 100 -23.25 11.07 -11.17
N ASP A 101 -24.25 10.24 -10.85
CA ASP A 101 -25.32 10.57 -9.89
C ASP A 101 -25.29 9.74 -8.60
N ARG A 102 -24.24 8.95 -8.34
CA ARG A 102 -24.10 8.29 -7.03
C ARG A 102 -23.54 9.28 -6.00
N VAL A 103 -24.43 9.95 -5.29
CA VAL A 103 -24.11 10.60 -4.01
C VAL A 103 -23.71 9.48 -3.03
N ILE A 104 -22.42 9.44 -2.66
CA ILE A 104 -21.98 8.65 -1.52
C ILE A 104 -22.36 9.46 -0.29
N GLU A 105 -23.51 9.16 0.31
CA GLU A 105 -23.86 9.67 1.64
C GLU A 105 -22.93 8.99 2.64
N LEU A 106 -21.93 9.74 3.12
CA LEU A 106 -21.10 9.32 4.24
C LEU A 106 -21.91 9.56 5.51
N GLU A 107 -22.62 8.53 5.99
CA GLU A 107 -23.24 8.59 7.31
C GLU A 107 -22.15 8.70 8.38
N SER A 108 -22.04 9.88 8.99
CA SER A 108 -21.29 10.06 10.23
C SER A 108 -22.07 9.43 11.38
N SER A 109 -21.50 8.42 12.03
CA SER A 109 -22.06 7.87 13.27
C SER A 109 -21.60 8.75 14.44
N ASP A 110 -22.55 9.22 15.24
CA ASP A 110 -22.36 9.93 16.52
C ASP A 110 -21.65 9.07 17.59
#